data_AF-A0A942ZT11-F1
#
_entry.id   AF-A0A942ZT11-F1
#
_cell.length_a   1.000
_cell.length_b   1.000
_cell.length_c   1.000
_cell.angle_alpha   90.00
_cell.angle_beta   90.00
_cell.angle_gamma   90.00
#
_symmetry.space_group_name_H-M   'P 1'
#
loop_
_entity.id
_entity.type
_entity.pdbx_description
1 polymer ?
#
loop_
_entity_poly.entity_id
_entity_poly.type
_entity_poly.pdbx_seq_one_letter_code
_entity_poly.pdbx_strand_id
1 'polypeptide(L)'
;MSEQAKLRRRISAVQFAAWELHLYLDSHPNCTEASKKLKEYREQYKKLTSEYEDKYGPLNETSRDTSRWAWISDPWPWEAEANE
;
A
#
# COMPACT_ATOMS: atom_id res chain seq x y z
N MET A 1 6.10 7.32 -16.59
CA MET A 1 5.68 6.67 -15.33
C MET A 1 4.32 6.04 -15.57
N SER A 2 4.17 4.73 -15.37
CA SER A 2 2.87 4.06 -15.46
C SER A 2 1.92 4.55 -14.36
N GLU A 3 0.62 4.48 -14.60
CA GLU A 3 -0.40 4.82 -13.59
C GLU A 3 -0.25 3.93 -12.33
N GLN A 4 0.14 2.67 -12.52
CA GLN A 4 0.50 1.75 -11.45
C GLN A 4 1.65 2.29 -10.58
N ALA A 5 2.71 2.83 -11.18
CA ALA A 5 3.84 3.40 -10.45
C ALA A 5 3.47 4.67 -9.68
N LYS A 6 2.56 5.49 -10.21
CA LYS A 6 2.02 6.67 -9.51
C LYS A 6 1.19 6.26 -8.30
N LEU A 7 0.32 5.26 -8.46
CA LEU A 7 -0.53 4.75 -7.39
C LEU A 7 0.30 4.11 -6.28
N ARG A 8 1.28 3.26 -6.64
CA ARG A 8 2.25 2.69 -5.67
C ARG A 8 3.00 3.76 -4.90
N ARG A 9 3.50 4.80 -5.57
CA ARG A 9 4.18 5.92 -4.89
C ARG A 9 3.29 6.63 -3.87
N ARG A 10 2.01 6.85 -4.20
CA ARG A 10 1.05 7.45 -3.25
C ARG A 10 0.82 6.56 -2.04
N ILE A 11 0.66 5.26 -2.25
CA ILE A 11 0.50 4.28 -1.16
C ILE A 11 1.73 4.30 -0.24
N SER A 12 2.95 4.26 -0.81
CA SER A 12 4.19 4.32 -0.03
C SER A 12 4.33 5.64 0.74
N ALA A 13 3.94 6.77 0.15
CA ALA A 13 3.99 8.08 0.83
C ALA A 13 3.06 8.14 2.03
N VAL A 14 1.82 7.65 1.89
CA VAL A 14 0.85 7.59 3.00
C VAL A 14 1.32 6.62 4.09
N GLN A 15 1.90 5.48 3.70
CA GLN A 15 2.47 4.52 4.64
C GLN A 15 3.63 5.12 5.44
N PHE A 16 4.52 5.85 4.77
CA PHE A 16 5.62 6.56 5.43
C PHE A 16 5.10 7.60 6.43
N ALA A 17 4.14 8.44 6.03
CA ALA A 17 3.54 9.44 6.91
C ALA A 17 2.87 8.81 8.14
N ALA A 18 2.18 7.68 7.97
CA ALA A 18 1.59 6.95 9.09
C ALA A 18 2.67 6.39 10.04
N TRP A 19 3.79 5.92 9.50
CA TRP A 19 4.91 5.42 10.31
C TRP A 19 5.58 6.53 11.11
N GLU A 20 5.81 7.68 10.49
CA GLU A 20 6.39 8.86 11.15
C GLU A 20 5.50 9.37 12.28
N LEU A 21 4.18 9.43 12.07
CA LEU A 21 3.23 9.80 13.13
C LEU A 21 3.18 8.78 14.27
N HIS A 22 3.35 7.49 13.96
CA HIS A 22 3.43 6.46 14.99
C HIS A 22 4.65 6.67 15.88
N LEU A 23 5.83 6.90 15.27
CA LEU A 23 7.06 7.21 16.00
C LEU A 23 6.95 8.54 16.78
N TYR A 24 6.27 9.54 16.22
CA TYR A 24 6.02 10.79 16.92
C TYR A 24 5.19 10.57 18.19
N LEU A 25 4.16 9.72 18.13
CA LEU A 25 3.32 9.39 19.29
C LEU A 25 4.07 8.63 20.39
N ASP A 26 5.12 7.87 20.06
CA ASP A 26 5.96 7.22 21.07
C ASP A 26 6.65 8.25 22.00
N SER A 27 7.01 9.41 21.44
CA SER A 27 7.57 10.52 22.22
C SER A 27 6.52 11.46 22.82
N HIS A 28 5.35 11.59 22.19
CA HIS A 28 4.26 12.50 22.61
C HIS A 28 2.91 11.75 22.70
N PRO A 29 2.73 10.88 23.71
CA PRO A 29 1.59 9.95 23.79
C PRO A 29 0.23 10.63 23.95
N ASN A 30 0.19 11.85 24.49
CA ASN A 30 -1.05 12.59 24.73
C ASN A 30 -1.45 13.52 23.56
N CYS A 31 -0.76 13.45 22.42
CA CYS A 31 -1.09 14.28 21.26
C CYS A 31 -2.31 13.72 20.51
N THR A 32 -3.50 14.21 20.88
CA THR A 32 -4.77 13.82 20.24
C THR A 32 -4.81 14.14 18.75
N GLU A 33 -4.15 15.22 18.32
CA GLU A 33 -4.06 15.59 16.90
C GLU A 33 -3.28 14.56 16.08
N ALA A 34 -2.13 14.11 16.58
CA ALA A 34 -1.31 13.10 15.91
C ALA A 34 -2.04 11.76 15.83
N SER A 35 -2.79 11.38 16.87
CA SER A 35 -3.61 10.17 16.87
C SER A 35 -4.74 10.22 15.82
N LYS A 36 -5.40 11.38 15.66
CA LYS A 36 -6.43 11.60 14.65
C LYS A 36 -5.86 11.54 13.24
N LYS A 37 -4.73 12.22 12.98
CA LYS A 37 -4.03 12.15 11.69
C LYS A 37 -3.58 10.73 11.35
N LEU A 38 -3.06 9.99 12.33
CA LEU A 38 -2.66 8.60 12.13
C LEU A 38 -3.84 7.73 11.68
N LYS A 39 -5.02 7.91 12.31
CA LYS A 39 -6.25 7.21 11.90
C LYS A 39 -6.65 7.58 10.47
N GLU A 40 -6.62 8.87 10.13
CA GLU A 40 -6.95 9.36 8.79
C GLU A 40 -6.01 8.78 7.71
N TYR A 41 -4.69 8.78 7.95
CA TYR A 41 -3.73 8.18 7.02
C TYR A 41 -3.91 6.67 6.88
N ARG A 42 -4.27 5.95 7.96
CA ARG A 42 -4.61 4.52 7.88
C ARG A 42 -5.85 4.27 7.03
N GLU A 43 -6.86 5.13 7.10
CA GLU A 43 -8.05 5.05 6.25
C GLU A 43 -7.73 5.38 4.79
N GLN A 44 -6.92 6.40 4.54
CA GLN A 44 -6.44 6.74 3.19
C GLN A 44 -5.60 5.62 2.58
N TYR A 45 -4.72 5.00 3.36
CA TYR A 45 -3.91 3.85 2.95
C TYR A 45 -4.82 2.71 2.48
N LYS A 46 -5.81 2.31 3.29
CA LYS A 46 -6.76 1.25 2.93
C LYS A 46 -7.52 1.56 1.64
N LYS A 47 -7.97 2.80 1.44
CA LYS A 47 -8.66 3.22 0.21
C LYS A 47 -7.76 3.09 -1.02
N LEU A 48 -6.53 3.59 -0.93
CA LEU A 48 -5.56 3.53 -2.03
C LEU A 48 -5.12 2.08 -2.32
N THR A 49 -4.96 1.25 -1.30
CA THR A 49 -4.66 -0.18 -1.46
C THR A 49 -5.81 -0.90 -2.14
N SER A 50 -7.06 -0.67 -1.73
CA SER A 50 -8.25 -1.24 -2.40
C SER A 50 -8.31 -0.83 -3.87
N GLU A 51 -8.11 0.47 -4.17
CA GLU A 51 -8.11 0.96 -5.55
C GLU A 51 -6.99 0.33 -6.39
N TYR A 52 -5.83 0.07 -5.78
CA TYR A 52 -4.73 -0.63 -6.43
C TYR A 52 -5.09 -2.09 -6.69
N GLU A 53 -5.63 -2.78 -5.69
CA GLU A 53 -6.00 -4.20 -5.76
C GLU A 53 -7.10 -4.45 -6.80
N ASP A 54 -8.10 -3.56 -6.87
CA ASP A 54 -9.18 -3.62 -7.87
C ASP A 54 -8.67 -3.47 -9.31
N LYS A 55 -7.59 -2.69 -9.53
CA LYS A 55 -7.08 -2.36 -10.87
C LYS A 55 -5.94 -3.26 -11.33
N TYR A 56 -5.09 -3.69 -10.41
CA TYR A 56 -3.79 -4.33 -10.71
C TYR A 56 -3.57 -5.64 -9.95
N GLY A 57 -4.52 -6.08 -9.13
CA GLY A 57 -4.39 -7.28 -8.33
C GLY A 57 -3.68 -7.07 -6.98
N PRO A 58 -3.53 -8.15 -6.18
CA PRO A 58 -3.00 -8.11 -4.82
C PRO A 58 -1.74 -7.25 -4.66
N LEU A 59 -1.75 -6.29 -3.74
CA LEU A 59 -0.54 -5.52 -3.44
C LEU A 59 0.37 -6.25 -2.43
N ASN A 60 -0.20 -7.04 -1.52
CA ASN A 60 0.50 -7.79 -0.48
C ASN A 60 -0.04 -9.23 -0.39
N GLU A 61 0.80 -10.20 0.00
CA GLU A 61 0.38 -11.61 0.25
C GLU A 61 -0.77 -11.76 1.26
N THR A 62 -1.00 -10.75 2.09
CA THR A 62 -1.97 -10.75 3.20
C THR A 62 -3.32 -10.12 2.88
N SER A 63 -3.61 -9.78 1.61
CA SER A 63 -4.99 -9.51 1.20
C SER A 63 -5.83 -10.74 1.52
N ARG A 64 -6.60 -10.66 2.60
CA ARG A 64 -7.37 -11.75 3.22
C ARG A 64 -8.33 -12.48 2.27
N ASP A 65 -8.51 -11.95 1.06
CA ASP A 65 -9.47 -12.40 0.06
C ASP A 65 -8.83 -12.73 -1.30
N THR A 66 -7.50 -12.78 -1.40
CA THR A 66 -6.87 -13.16 -2.66
C THR A 66 -6.76 -14.67 -2.76
N SER A 67 -7.44 -15.21 -3.79
CA SER A 67 -7.30 -16.58 -4.24
C SER A 67 -5.82 -16.95 -4.29
N ARG A 68 -5.46 -18.06 -3.63
CA ARG A 68 -4.09 -18.60 -3.50
C ARG A 68 -3.29 -18.64 -4.82
N TRP A 69 -3.98 -18.59 -5.95
CA TRP A 69 -3.47 -18.70 -7.31
C TRP A 69 -3.22 -17.36 -8.01
N ALA A 70 -3.68 -16.23 -7.46
CA ALA A 70 -3.52 -14.91 -8.08
C ALA A 70 -2.03 -14.54 -8.31
N TRP A 71 -1.14 -14.95 -7.41
CA TRP A 71 0.31 -14.72 -7.55
C TRP A 71 0.96 -15.56 -8.66
N ILE A 72 0.33 -16.67 -9.06
CA ILE A 72 0.84 -17.58 -10.11
C ILE A 72 0.39 -17.09 -11.49
N SER A 73 -0.74 -16.37 -11.57
CA SER A 73 -1.33 -15.94 -12.85
C SER A 73 -0.71 -14.66 -13.41
N ASP A 74 -0.01 -13.86 -12.61
CA ASP A 74 0.68 -12.69 -13.12
C ASP A 74 2.01 -13.10 -13.80
N PRO A 75 2.29 -12.63 -15.04
CA PRO A 75 3.52 -12.94 -15.73
C PRO A 75 4.71 -12.46 -14.90
N TRP A 76 5.69 -13.34 -14.73
CA TRP A 76 6.82 -13.02 -13.88
C TRP A 76 7.69 -11.94 -14.51
N PRO A 77 8.39 -11.10 -13.72
CA PRO A 77 9.17 -9.98 -14.25
C PRO A 77 10.23 -10.37 -15.30
N TRP A 78 10.71 -11.62 -15.28
CA TRP A 78 11.69 -12.18 -16.21
C TRP A 78 11.07 -12.88 -17.44
N GLU A 79 9.77 -13.13 -17.47
CA GLU A 79 9.10 -13.66 -18.67
C GLU A 79 9.00 -12.62 -19.79
N ALA A 80 9.13 -11.34 -19.45
CA ALA A 80 9.17 -10.23 -20.42
C ALA A 80 10.51 -10.11 -21.16
N GLU A 81 11.61 -10.66 -20.63
CA GLU A 81 12.93 -10.61 -21.26
C GLU A 81 13.19 -11.78 -22.23
N ALA A 82 12.38 -12.84 -22.19
CA ALA A 82 12.60 -14.05 -23.00
C ALA A 82 12.02 -13.97 -24.43
N ASN A 83 11.42 -12.84 -24.82
CA ASN A 83 10.79 -12.62 -26.13
C ASN A 83 11.46 -11.49 -26.95
N GLU A 84 12.70 -11.11 -26.62
CA GLU A 84 13.57 -10.33 -27.52
C GLU A 84 14.48 -11.24 -28.38
#